data_AF-A0A6V7L5F3-F1
#
_entry.id   AF-A0A6V7L5F3-F1
#
_cell.length_a   1.000
_cell.length_b   1.000
_cell.length_c   1.000
_cell.angle_alpha   90.00
_cell.angle_beta   90.00
_cell.angle_gamma   90.00
#
_symmetry.space_group_name_H-M   'P 1'
#
loop_
_entity.id
_entity.type
_entity.pdbx_description
1 polymer ?
#
loop_
_entity_poly.entity_id
_entity_poly.type
_entity_poly.pdbx_seq_one_letter_code
_entity_poly.pdbx_strand_id
1 'polypeptide(L)' 'GTTDVTRTLHFGEPTEEQKIAYTLVLISSIQLASMVFPSNLRTDQLDVLAREPLWKFGYDYMHGTGHGIGSFLSVHE' A
#
# COMPACT_ATOMS: atom_id res chain seq x y z
N GLY A 1 -2.53 8.88 -20.43
CA GLY A 1 -1.76 7.79 -19.81
C GLY A 1 -2.73 6.77 -19.26
N THR A 2 -2.23 5.81 -18.48
CA THR A 2 -3.03 4.80 -17.78
C THR A 2 -3.10 5.19 -16.30
N THR A 3 -4.24 4.96 -15.63
CA THR A 3 -4.45 5.31 -14.22
C THR A 3 -5.01 4.12 -13.47
N ASP A 4 -4.64 3.97 -12.20
CA ASP A 4 -5.21 2.98 -11.29
C ASP A 4 -5.37 3.61 -9.90
N VAL A 5 -6.51 3.39 -9.26
CA VAL A 5 -6.85 3.99 -7.97
C VAL A 5 -7.85 3.15 -7.20
N THR A 6 -7.56 2.93 -5.91
CA THR A 6 -8.48 2.27 -4.97
C THR A 6 -8.85 3.23 -3.84
N ARG A 7 -10.10 3.13 -3.36
CA ARG A 7 -10.60 3.80 -2.14
C ARG A 7 -11.45 2.82 -1.35
N THR A 8 -11.33 2.87 -0.03
CA THR A 8 -12.16 2.07 0.89
C THR A 8 -13.03 3.01 1.70
N LEU A 9 -14.34 2.74 1.72
CA LEU A 9 -15.34 3.52 2.42
C LEU A 9 -16.18 2.59 3.30
N HIS A 10 -16.65 3.08 4.44
CA HIS A 10 -17.62 2.41 5.28
C HIS A 10 -18.91 3.24 5.30
N PHE A 11 -20.05 2.61 5.00
CA PHE A 11 -21.35 3.32 4.88
C PHE A 11 -22.25 3.23 6.13
N GLY A 12 -21.77 2.57 7.18
CA GLY A 12 -22.41 2.53 8.50
C GLY A 12 -21.42 2.91 9.61
N GLU A 13 -21.58 2.32 10.79
CA GLU A 13 -20.63 2.48 11.90
C GLU A 13 -19.53 1.40 11.83
N PRO A 14 -18.26 1.77 11.58
CA PRO A 14 -17.18 0.78 11.47
C PRO A 14 -16.82 0.22 12.84
N THR A 15 -16.52 -1.08 12.89
CA THR A 15 -15.99 -1.74 14.09
C THR A 15 -14.59 -1.21 14.43
N GLU A 16 -14.15 -1.40 15.67
CA GLU A 16 -12.80 -1.01 16.08
C GLU A 16 -11.72 -1.74 15.26
N GLU A 17 -11.93 -3.02 14.95
CA GLU A 17 -11.02 -3.79 14.09
C GLU A 17 -10.92 -3.19 12.68
N GLN A 18 -12.05 -2.78 12.07
CA GLN A 18 -12.05 -2.14 10.75
C GLN A 18 -11.30 -0.80 10.76
N LYS A 19 -11.49 0.02 11.79
CA LYS A 19 -10.75 1.28 11.97
C LYS A 19 -9.26 1.00 12.09
N ILE A 20 -8.86 0.05 12.93
CA ILE A 20 -7.46 -0.34 13.12
C ILE A 20 -6.86 -0.81 11.79
N ALA A 21 -7.49 -1.78 11.11
CA ALA A 21 -6.99 -2.31 9.84
C ALA A 21 -6.85 -1.22 8.78
N TYR A 22 -7.85 -0.35 8.61
CA TYR A 22 -7.79 0.78 7.67
C TYR A 22 -6.65 1.74 8.02
N THR A 23 -6.50 2.10 9.29
CA THR A 23 -5.44 3.00 9.75
C THR A 23 -4.05 2.40 9.53
N LEU A 24 -3.84 1.10 9.75
CA LEU A 24 -2.56 0.44 9.49
C LEU A 24 -2.19 0.48 8.00
N VAL A 25 -3.16 0.20 7.12
CA VAL A 25 -2.96 0.31 5.65
C VAL A 25 -2.67 1.76 5.23
N LEU A 26 -3.35 2.74 5.84
CA LEU A 26 -3.13 4.16 5.55
C LEU A 26 -1.74 4.62 6.02
N ILE A 27 -1.31 4.23 7.22
CA ILE A 27 0.04 4.51 7.73
C ILE A 27 1.08 3.95 6.76
N SER A 28 0.93 2.68 6.37
CA SER A 28 1.78 2.02 5.39
C SER A 28 1.85 2.78 4.05
N SER A 29 0.69 3.20 3.52
CA SER A 29 0.61 3.95 2.26
C SER A 29 1.33 5.30 2.33
N ILE A 30 1.13 6.05 3.43
CA ILE A 30 1.81 7.33 3.66
C ILE A 30 3.31 7.12 3.83
N GLN A 31 3.71 6.10 4.59
CA GLN A 31 5.11 5.77 4.84
C GLN A 31 5.85 5.48 3.53
N LEU A 32 5.27 4.66 2.66
CA LEU A 32 5.88 4.37 1.36
C LEU A 32 5.90 5.60 0.44
N ALA A 33 4.80 6.36 0.37
CA ALA A 33 4.68 7.52 -0.51
C ALA A 33 5.60 8.69 -0.14
N SER A 34 5.97 8.83 1.14
CA SER A 34 6.81 9.92 1.66
C SER A 34 8.28 9.55 1.85
N MET A 35 8.65 8.30 1.56
CA MET A 35 9.99 7.80 1.82
C MET A 35 11.04 8.39 0.87
N VAL A 36 12.20 8.71 1.45
CA VAL A 36 13.42 9.06 0.71
C VAL A 36 14.33 7.83 0.67
N PHE A 37 14.77 7.41 -0.52
CA PHE A 37 15.60 6.23 -0.70
C PHE A 37 16.68 6.42 -1.77
N PRO A 38 17.79 5.66 -1.73
CA PRO A 38 18.83 5.71 -2.76
C PRO A 38 18.30 5.36 -4.15
N SER A 39 18.81 6.01 -5.19
CA SER A 39 18.34 5.83 -6.57
C SER A 39 18.58 4.43 -7.16
N ASN A 40 19.48 3.65 -6.56
CA ASN A 40 19.81 2.29 -7.00
C ASN A 40 19.08 1.20 -6.21
N LEU A 41 18.15 1.57 -5.33
CA LEU A 41 17.38 0.62 -4.54
C LEU A 41 16.32 -0.06 -5.42
N ARG A 42 16.19 -1.38 -5.29
CA ARG A 42 15.17 -2.14 -6.02
C ARG A 42 13.81 -2.00 -5.32
N THR A 43 12.74 -1.88 -6.09
CA THR A 43 11.39 -1.60 -5.58
C THR A 43 10.84 -2.72 -4.69
N ASP A 44 11.19 -3.98 -4.94
CA ASP A 44 10.82 -5.12 -4.09
C ASP A 44 11.43 -5.04 -2.68
N GLN A 45 12.56 -4.34 -2.51
CA GLN A 45 13.17 -4.11 -1.20
C GLN A 45 12.36 -3.12 -0.34
N LEU A 46 11.42 -2.39 -0.96
CA LEU A 46 10.56 -1.42 -0.28
C LEU A 46 9.27 -2.05 0.25
N ASP A 47 8.88 -3.22 -0.26
CA ASP A 47 7.65 -3.93 0.10
C ASP A 47 7.59 -4.21 1.62
N VAL A 48 8.72 -4.56 2.22
CA VAL A 48 8.84 -4.79 3.67
C VAL A 48 8.44 -3.57 4.50
N LEU A 49 8.71 -2.35 4.02
CA LEU A 49 8.40 -1.12 4.74
C LEU A 49 6.92 -0.81 4.72
N ALA A 50 6.22 -1.18 3.63
CA ALA A 50 4.77 -1.10 3.57
C ALA A 50 4.11 -2.17 4.47
N ARG A 51 4.72 -3.32 4.68
CA ARG A 51 4.16 -4.37 5.55
C ARG A 51 4.42 -4.16 7.03
N GLU A 52 5.50 -3.47 7.38
CA GLU A 52 5.94 -3.31 8.77
C GLU A 52 4.85 -2.83 9.74
N PRO A 53 4.01 -1.82 9.40
CA PRO A 53 2.94 -1.38 10.29
C PRO A 53 1.90 -2.48 10.54
N LEU A 54 1.59 -3.29 9.54
CA LEU A 54 0.62 -4.37 9.65
C LEU A 54 1.19 -5.54 10.46
N TRP A 55 2.44 -5.94 10.21
CA TRP A 55 3.10 -7.04 10.91
C TRP A 55 3.24 -6.78 12.42
N LYS A 56 3.45 -5.53 12.84
CA LYS A 56 3.43 -5.15 14.27
C LYS A 56 2.14 -5.51 14.99
N PHE A 57 1.03 -5.64 14.27
CA PHE A 57 -0.28 -5.98 14.78
C PHE A 57 -0.72 -7.41 14.38
N GLY A 58 0.18 -8.20 13.81
CA GLY A 58 -0.12 -9.58 13.37
C GLY A 58 -0.94 -9.67 12.09
N TYR A 59 -1.05 -8.59 11.31
CA TYR A 59 -1.74 -8.58 10.01
C TYR A 59 -0.77 -8.71 8.84
N ASP A 60 -1.26 -9.21 7.70
CA ASP A 60 -0.56 -9.23 6.41
C ASP A 60 -1.56 -9.22 5.23
N TYR A 61 -1.08 -9.04 4.00
CA TYR A 61 -1.89 -9.14 2.76
C TYR A 61 -1.22 -10.02 1.70
N MET A 62 -2.02 -10.76 0.92
CA MET A 62 -1.54 -11.85 0.05
C MET A 62 -1.21 -11.43 -1.40
N HIS A 63 -0.81 -10.17 -1.61
CA HIS A 63 -0.38 -9.64 -2.91
C HIS A 63 0.84 -8.72 -2.74
N GLY A 64 1.47 -8.28 -3.83
CA GLY A 64 2.56 -7.30 -3.77
C GLY A 64 2.06 -5.90 -3.41
N THR A 65 2.94 -5.03 -2.88
CA THR A 65 2.58 -3.64 -2.51
C THR A 65 2.20 -2.77 -3.72
N GLY A 66 2.81 -3.02 -4.88
CA GLY A 66 2.56 -2.23 -6.10
C GLY A 66 3.12 -2.89 -7.36
N HIS A 67 2.91 -2.25 -8.51
CA HIS A 67 3.36 -2.69 -9.84
C HIS A 67 3.65 -1.47 -10.74
N GLY A 68 4.28 -1.69 -11.90
CA GLY A 68 4.46 -0.66 -12.91
C GLY A 68 3.17 -0.32 -13.65
N ILE A 69 3.11 0.89 -14.22
CA ILE A 69 2.00 1.39 -15.04
C ILE A 69 2.58 1.83 -16.39
N GLY A 70 2.09 1.26 -17.48
CA GLY A 70 2.50 1.66 -18.82
C GLY A 70 1.83 2.96 -19.30
N SER A 71 2.52 3.78 -20.11
CA SER A 71 1.95 5.02 -20.65
C SER A 71 0.99 4.73 -21.81
N PHE A 72 -0.33 4.76 -21.55
CA PHE A 72 -1.36 4.31 -22.50
C PHE A 72 -1.21 2.83 -22.90
N LEU A 73 -0.57 2.03 -22.04
CA LEU A 73 -0.35 0.59 -22.20
C LEU A 73 -0.96 -0.16 -21.00
N SER A 74 -0.45 -1.37 -20.73
CA SER A 74 -0.91 -2.24 -19.64
C SER A 74 -0.98 -1.52 -18.30
N VAL A 75 -2.03 -1.81 -17.54
CA VAL A 75 -2.15 -1.35 -16.15
C VAL A 75 -1.17 -2.08 -15.24
N HIS A 76 -0.73 -3.29 -15.59
CA HIS A 76 0.35 -4.01 -14.90
C HIS A 76 1.53 -4.18 -15.86
N GLU A 77 2.64 -3.47 -15.61
CA GLU A 77 3.90 -3.54 -16.35
C GLU A 77 5.07 -3.94 -15.45
#